data_AF-A0A059WLF4-F1
#
_entry.id   AF-A0A059WLF4-F1
#
_cell.length_a   1.000
_cell.length_b   1.000
_cell.length_c   1.000
_cell.angle_alpha   90.00
_cell.angle_beta   90.00
_cell.angle_gamma   90.00
#
_symmetry.space_group_name_H-M   'P 1'
#
loop_
_entity.id
_entity.type
_entity.pdbx_description
1 polymer ?
#
loop_
_entity_poly.entity_id
_entity_poly.type
_entity_poly.pdbx_seq_one_letter_code
_entity_poly.pdbx_strand_id
1 'polypeptide(L)'
;DVFRFETFGNEGFWTDAVRLPAGVVAAKVTPLQALQLGLQVDVDALDDATKKAVAAELKKDPTGRTSALFNDPAVTVKLINANAVIGMVTKDSNGDGKLDVASGDKVGASCSLCHTITDGSVLSLPNGGSIGKRIDGPANHNINLGSIFATASNSRALYPTLQLALTANKGKTLGRAPTGLTEDSTEAEVDAYLSNPEFYPVGMFDDTFDGNGDPMHNTPFFRQDLAAPFGSEGMIARLDNFSNLVFTGLFDQTTLTTPGGRAFLRKLGGAAGDEIAGDYVKILAATNVTGYPFVKASPHPQPGSEDAPLGLRVDNQKLLDLNAYVVSLPAPRGDRGDSKALSRGRDMFRTSGCTTCHNVDQGKPVPAGIVPMKTIFPGDNPVVLAERMPPL
;
A
#
# COMPACT_ATOMS: atom_id res chain seq x y z
N ASP A 1 -16.98 -0.51 -6.35
CA ASP A 1 -16.44 -1.85 -6.67
C ASP A 1 -14.93 -1.84 -6.86
N VAL A 2 -14.39 -1.09 -7.83
CA VAL A 2 -12.93 -1.12 -8.13
C VAL A 2 -12.06 -0.75 -6.91
N PHE A 3 -12.27 0.44 -6.36
CA PHE A 3 -11.49 0.95 -5.22
C PHE A 3 -11.45 0.02 -3.99
N ARG A 4 -12.57 -0.66 -3.69
CA ARG A 4 -12.73 -1.48 -2.47
C ARG A 4 -12.39 -2.95 -2.68
N PHE A 5 -12.74 -3.49 -3.84
CA PHE A 5 -12.85 -4.95 -4.02
C PHE A 5 -12.20 -5.48 -5.30
N GLU A 6 -11.74 -4.63 -6.21
CA GLU A 6 -11.03 -5.15 -7.39
C GLU A 6 -9.58 -5.46 -7.04
N THR A 7 -9.15 -6.66 -7.41
CA THR A 7 -7.79 -7.17 -7.20
C THR A 7 -7.08 -7.43 -8.53
N PHE A 8 -7.82 -7.47 -9.65
CA PHE A 8 -7.29 -7.84 -10.96
C PHE A 8 -6.46 -9.12 -10.92
N GLY A 9 -6.77 -10.13 -10.11
CA GLY A 9 -5.96 -11.36 -10.05
C GLY A 9 -4.81 -11.33 -9.04
N ASN A 10 -4.51 -10.19 -8.42
CA ASN A 10 -3.40 -10.07 -7.46
C ASN A 10 -3.58 -10.94 -6.19
N GLU A 11 -4.74 -11.57 -6.00
CA GLU A 11 -4.95 -12.58 -4.97
C GLU A 11 -3.92 -13.72 -5.05
N GLY A 12 -3.44 -14.07 -6.24
CA GLY A 12 -2.36 -15.04 -6.41
C GLY A 12 -1.01 -14.53 -5.86
N PHE A 13 -0.71 -13.24 -6.02
CA PHE A 13 0.50 -12.66 -5.45
C PHE A 13 0.46 -12.68 -3.92
N TRP A 14 -0.61 -12.18 -3.31
CA TRP A 14 -0.69 -12.08 -1.85
C TRP A 14 -0.90 -13.44 -1.16
N THR A 15 -1.61 -14.37 -1.80
CA THR A 15 -1.90 -15.70 -1.22
C THR A 15 -0.85 -16.75 -1.57
N ASP A 16 -0.37 -16.81 -2.82
CA ASP A 16 0.51 -17.90 -3.26
C ASP A 16 1.99 -17.50 -3.22
N ALA A 17 2.32 -16.27 -3.64
CA ALA A 17 3.68 -15.77 -3.64
C ALA A 17 4.11 -15.30 -2.26
N VAL A 18 3.50 -14.25 -1.72
CA VAL A 18 3.81 -13.68 -0.39
C VAL A 18 3.34 -14.60 0.73
N ARG A 19 2.23 -15.33 0.53
CA ARG A 19 1.64 -16.24 1.54
C ARG A 19 1.23 -15.52 2.82
N LEU A 20 0.70 -14.31 2.67
CA LEU A 20 0.28 -13.48 3.80
C LEU A 20 -0.86 -14.13 4.60
N PRO A 21 -1.96 -14.65 4.00
CA PRO A 21 -3.01 -15.32 4.77
C PRO A 21 -2.52 -16.55 5.55
N ALA A 22 -1.64 -17.36 4.94
CA ALA A 22 -1.05 -18.52 5.61
C ALA A 22 -0.20 -18.11 6.81
N GLY A 23 0.60 -17.05 6.67
CA GLY A 23 1.39 -16.47 7.75
C GLY A 23 0.54 -15.93 8.90
N VAL A 24 -0.53 -15.20 8.59
CA VAL A 24 -1.52 -14.71 9.57
C VAL A 24 -2.14 -15.85 10.38
N VAL A 25 -2.51 -16.95 9.71
CA VAL A 25 -3.04 -18.15 10.37
C VAL A 25 -1.97 -18.83 11.23
N ALA A 26 -0.76 -19.00 10.71
CA ALA A 26 0.35 -19.65 11.41
C ALA A 26 0.76 -18.87 12.68
N ALA A 27 0.84 -17.55 12.59
CA ALA A 27 1.13 -16.65 13.69
C ALA A 27 -0.04 -16.47 14.67
N LYS A 28 -1.22 -17.03 14.36
CA LYS A 28 -2.44 -16.91 15.16
C LYS A 28 -2.81 -15.45 15.45
N VAL A 29 -2.72 -14.59 14.43
CA VAL A 29 -3.05 -13.17 14.59
C VAL A 29 -4.50 -13.03 15.02
N THR A 30 -4.72 -12.34 16.13
CA THR A 30 -6.04 -12.03 16.69
C THR A 30 -6.61 -10.74 16.10
N PRO A 31 -7.93 -10.49 16.18
CA PRO A 31 -8.50 -9.20 15.73
C PRO A 31 -7.88 -8.00 16.44
N LEU A 32 -7.55 -8.13 17.74
CA LEU A 32 -6.89 -7.07 18.48
C LEU A 32 -5.49 -6.77 17.93
N GLN A 33 -4.70 -7.80 17.60
CA GLN A 33 -3.39 -7.62 16.97
C GLN A 33 -3.50 -7.02 15.57
N ALA A 34 -4.47 -7.45 14.76
CA ALA A 34 -4.74 -6.85 13.46
C ALA A 34 -5.05 -5.34 13.59
N LEU A 35 -5.90 -4.95 14.54
CA LEU A 35 -6.17 -3.54 14.84
C LEU A 35 -4.92 -2.82 15.37
N GLN A 36 -4.08 -3.45 16.19
CA GLN A 36 -2.81 -2.84 16.64
C GLN A 36 -1.84 -2.58 15.49
N LEU A 37 -1.89 -3.40 14.43
CA LEU A 37 -1.17 -3.18 13.17
C LEU A 37 -1.81 -2.13 12.25
N GLY A 38 -2.87 -1.46 12.71
CA GLY A 38 -3.53 -0.40 11.95
C GLY A 38 -4.56 -0.87 10.93
N LEU A 39 -4.87 -2.17 10.87
CA LEU A 39 -5.92 -2.67 9.97
C LEU A 39 -7.29 -2.15 10.41
N GLN A 40 -8.16 -1.93 9.43
CA GLN A 40 -9.47 -1.33 9.62
C GLN A 40 -10.54 -2.40 9.38
N VAL A 41 -11.59 -2.42 10.21
CA VAL A 41 -12.67 -3.41 10.09
C VAL A 41 -13.99 -2.71 9.79
N ASP A 42 -14.58 -3.05 8.64
CA ASP A 42 -15.91 -2.57 8.26
C ASP A 42 -17.00 -3.28 9.07
N VAL A 43 -17.70 -2.53 9.90
CA VAL A 43 -18.82 -3.06 10.67
C VAL A 43 -19.99 -3.45 9.76
N ASP A 44 -20.17 -2.79 8.61
CA ASP A 44 -21.32 -3.04 7.75
C ASP A 44 -21.24 -4.42 7.06
N ALA A 45 -20.03 -4.95 6.86
CA ALA A 45 -19.76 -6.30 6.35
C ALA A 45 -20.07 -7.42 7.35
N LEU A 46 -20.22 -7.12 8.64
CA LEU A 46 -20.47 -8.14 9.67
C LEU A 46 -21.95 -8.53 9.73
N ASP A 47 -22.21 -9.81 10.01
CA ASP A 47 -23.56 -10.28 10.31
C ASP A 47 -24.08 -9.74 11.66
N ASP A 48 -25.39 -9.77 11.85
CA ASP A 48 -26.05 -9.24 13.05
C ASP A 48 -25.67 -9.97 14.35
N ALA A 49 -25.36 -11.27 14.29
CA ALA A 49 -24.96 -12.04 15.45
C ALA A 49 -23.55 -11.62 15.90
N THR A 50 -22.63 -11.47 14.95
CA THR A 50 -21.27 -10.97 15.17
C THR A 50 -21.30 -9.54 15.71
N LYS A 51 -22.11 -8.64 15.15
CA LYS A 51 -22.30 -7.26 15.67
C LYS A 51 -22.78 -7.26 17.12
N LYS A 52 -23.78 -8.08 17.46
CA LYS A 52 -24.30 -8.21 18.84
C LYS A 52 -23.24 -8.76 19.78
N ALA A 53 -22.46 -9.74 19.35
CA ALA A 53 -21.40 -10.34 20.14
C ALA A 53 -20.27 -9.34 20.43
N VAL A 54 -19.82 -8.59 19.42
CA VAL A 54 -18.85 -7.50 19.57
C VAL A 54 -19.35 -6.44 20.56
N ALA A 55 -20.61 -6.00 20.42
CA ALA A 55 -21.20 -5.03 21.34
C ALA A 55 -21.30 -5.56 22.78
N ALA A 56 -21.54 -6.86 22.96
CA ALA A 56 -21.59 -7.47 24.29
C ALA A 56 -20.21 -7.54 24.95
N GLU A 57 -19.14 -7.84 24.20
CA GLU A 57 -17.76 -7.82 24.71
C GLU A 57 -17.32 -6.40 25.06
N LEU A 58 -17.58 -5.42 24.19
CA LEU A 58 -17.21 -4.02 24.43
C LEU A 58 -17.98 -3.37 25.59
N LYS A 59 -19.17 -3.86 25.94
CA LYS A 59 -19.86 -3.44 27.17
C LYS A 59 -19.13 -3.87 28.44
N LYS A 60 -18.40 -5.00 28.41
CA LYS A 60 -17.62 -5.50 29.55
C LYS A 60 -16.30 -4.75 29.65
N ASP A 61 -15.63 -4.55 28.52
CA ASP A 61 -14.38 -3.79 28.42
C ASP A 61 -14.39 -2.94 27.13
N PRO A 62 -14.64 -1.62 27.22
CA PRO A 62 -14.67 -0.73 26.07
C PRO A 62 -13.34 -0.63 25.32
N THR A 63 -12.23 -1.05 25.93
CA THR A 63 -10.92 -1.08 25.26
C THR A 63 -10.76 -2.32 24.38
N GLY A 64 -11.62 -3.33 24.54
CA GLY A 64 -11.55 -4.60 23.84
C GLY A 64 -10.39 -5.50 24.25
N ARG A 65 -9.55 -5.09 25.20
CA ARG A 65 -8.33 -5.81 25.59
C ARG A 65 -8.63 -7.16 26.22
N THR A 66 -9.69 -7.27 27.01
CA THR A 66 -10.10 -8.53 27.64
C THR A 66 -11.17 -9.29 26.84
N SER A 67 -11.51 -8.83 25.64
CA SER A 67 -12.55 -9.45 24.80
C SER A 67 -12.14 -10.85 24.38
N ALA A 68 -12.99 -11.85 24.64
CA ALA A 68 -12.73 -13.21 24.17
C ALA A 68 -12.75 -13.29 22.63
N LEU A 69 -13.58 -12.46 21.98
CA LEU A 69 -13.65 -12.41 20.51
C LEU A 69 -12.42 -11.74 19.90
N PHE A 70 -11.95 -10.63 20.48
CA PHE A 70 -10.81 -9.91 19.91
C PHE A 70 -9.46 -10.56 20.20
N ASN A 71 -9.41 -11.52 21.12
CA ASN A 71 -8.24 -12.34 21.40
C ASN A 71 -8.36 -13.77 20.81
N ASP A 72 -9.38 -14.05 19.99
CA ASP A 72 -9.54 -15.34 19.31
C ASP A 72 -9.06 -15.25 17.85
N PRO A 73 -7.96 -15.94 17.47
CA PRO A 73 -7.45 -15.95 16.10
C PRO A 73 -8.46 -16.46 15.06
N ALA A 74 -9.39 -17.33 15.46
CA ALA A 74 -10.43 -17.81 14.55
C ALA A 74 -11.39 -16.69 14.12
N VAL A 75 -11.53 -15.64 14.94
CA VAL A 75 -12.32 -14.46 14.57
C VAL A 75 -11.63 -13.65 13.47
N THR A 76 -10.29 -13.59 13.44
CA THR A 76 -9.56 -12.94 12.32
C THR A 76 -9.89 -13.60 10.98
N VAL A 77 -9.88 -14.93 10.93
CA VAL A 77 -10.22 -15.68 9.70
C VAL A 77 -11.67 -15.40 9.29
N LYS A 78 -12.60 -15.36 10.25
CA LYS A 78 -14.01 -14.99 9.97
C LYS A 78 -14.13 -13.57 9.40
N LEU A 79 -13.38 -12.61 9.92
CA LEU A 79 -13.38 -11.23 9.41
C LEU A 79 -12.82 -11.15 7.98
N ILE A 80 -11.79 -11.93 7.66
CA ILE A 80 -11.23 -12.03 6.31
C ILE A 80 -12.25 -12.63 5.34
N ASN A 81 -12.84 -13.79 5.70
CA ASN A 81 -13.87 -14.45 4.90
C ASN A 81 -15.12 -13.57 4.68
N ALA A 82 -15.47 -12.72 5.66
CA ALA A 82 -16.55 -11.76 5.54
C ALA A 82 -16.19 -10.51 4.70
N ASN A 83 -14.96 -10.39 4.20
CA ASN A 83 -14.44 -9.16 3.58
C ASN A 83 -14.59 -7.93 4.49
N ALA A 84 -14.51 -8.14 5.82
CA ALA A 84 -14.63 -7.09 6.82
C ALA A 84 -13.28 -6.42 7.11
N VAL A 85 -12.15 -7.12 6.93
CA VAL A 85 -10.82 -6.49 6.96
C VAL A 85 -10.65 -5.67 5.68
N ILE A 86 -10.73 -4.35 5.82
CA ILE A 86 -10.79 -3.43 4.68
C ILE A 86 -9.50 -3.54 3.83
N GLY A 87 -9.68 -3.73 2.52
CA GLY A 87 -8.58 -3.82 1.56
C GLY A 87 -7.94 -5.19 1.40
N MET A 88 -8.18 -6.13 2.33
CA MET A 88 -7.79 -7.54 2.20
C MET A 88 -8.98 -8.31 1.61
N VAL A 89 -8.98 -8.46 0.29
CA VAL A 89 -10.15 -8.89 -0.47
C VAL A 89 -10.11 -10.38 -0.74
N THR A 90 -10.96 -11.14 -0.06
CA THR A 90 -11.22 -12.55 -0.31
C THR A 90 -12.05 -12.72 -1.58
N LYS A 91 -11.58 -13.58 -2.48
CA LYS A 91 -12.24 -13.96 -3.74
C LYS A 91 -12.58 -15.44 -3.72
N ASP A 92 -13.81 -15.77 -4.13
CA ASP A 92 -14.24 -17.14 -4.44
C ASP A 92 -13.41 -17.65 -5.62
N SER A 93 -12.29 -18.29 -5.30
CA SER A 93 -11.25 -18.71 -6.22
C SER A 93 -11.42 -20.18 -6.60
N ASN A 94 -12.14 -20.95 -5.78
CA ASN A 94 -12.47 -22.34 -6.03
C ASN A 94 -13.83 -22.51 -6.75
N GLY A 95 -14.65 -21.46 -6.84
CA GLY A 95 -15.93 -21.42 -7.55
C GLY A 95 -17.09 -22.07 -6.81
N ASP A 96 -16.99 -22.25 -5.48
CA ASP A 96 -18.02 -22.93 -4.67
C ASP A 96 -19.15 -22.01 -4.18
N GLY A 97 -19.06 -20.71 -4.46
CA GLY A 97 -20.05 -19.70 -4.12
C GLY A 97 -19.97 -19.20 -2.68
N LYS A 98 -18.94 -19.60 -1.92
CA LYS A 98 -18.67 -19.13 -0.56
C LYS A 98 -17.29 -18.50 -0.50
N LEU A 99 -17.08 -17.66 0.51
CA LEU A 99 -15.77 -17.10 0.81
C LEU A 99 -15.19 -17.85 2.01
N ASP A 100 -14.18 -18.67 1.76
CA ASP A 100 -13.45 -19.38 2.80
C ASP A 100 -11.98 -19.63 2.43
N VAL A 101 -11.08 -18.85 3.03
CA VAL A 101 -9.63 -19.01 2.83
C VAL A 101 -9.10 -20.38 3.29
N ALA A 102 -9.84 -21.11 4.13
CA ALA A 102 -9.48 -22.46 4.54
C ALA A 102 -9.86 -23.53 3.49
N SER A 103 -10.77 -23.23 2.56
CA SER A 103 -11.23 -24.15 1.49
C SER A 103 -10.60 -23.87 0.12
N GLY A 104 -9.58 -23.00 0.08
CA GLY A 104 -8.80 -22.70 -1.13
C GLY A 104 -9.07 -21.34 -1.75
N ASP A 105 -9.88 -20.48 -1.12
CA ASP A 105 -10.02 -19.10 -1.55
C ASP A 105 -8.80 -18.25 -1.27
N LYS A 106 -8.61 -17.25 -2.12
CA LYS A 106 -7.44 -16.39 -2.10
C LYS A 106 -7.83 -14.98 -1.69
N VAL A 107 -6.90 -14.33 -1.02
CA VAL A 107 -6.99 -12.94 -0.59
C VAL A 107 -6.03 -12.11 -1.43
N GLY A 108 -6.54 -11.03 -2.02
CA GLY A 108 -5.74 -9.99 -2.68
C GLY A 108 -5.78 -8.67 -1.93
N ALA A 109 -5.10 -7.66 -2.48
CA ALA A 109 -5.11 -6.29 -1.98
C ALA A 109 -5.88 -5.37 -2.94
N SER A 110 -6.56 -4.37 -2.38
CA SER A 110 -7.17 -3.26 -3.14
C SER A 110 -6.72 -1.90 -2.59
N CYS A 111 -7.03 -0.82 -3.33
CA CYS A 111 -6.70 0.55 -2.92
C CYS A 111 -7.21 0.88 -1.51
N SER A 112 -8.34 0.30 -1.09
CA SER A 112 -8.92 0.55 0.23
C SER A 112 -8.04 0.11 1.41
N LEU A 113 -7.04 -0.77 1.21
CA LEU A 113 -6.12 -1.18 2.28
C LEU A 113 -5.38 0.03 2.88
N CYS A 114 -4.89 0.92 2.01
CA CYS A 114 -4.14 2.10 2.40
C CYS A 114 -4.99 3.37 2.46
N HIS A 115 -6.09 3.42 1.70
CA HIS A 115 -6.86 4.64 1.47
C HIS A 115 -8.29 4.59 2.03
N THR A 116 -8.55 3.74 3.02
CA THR A 116 -9.82 3.72 3.74
C THR A 116 -9.56 3.57 5.23
N ILE A 117 -10.24 4.41 6.00
CA ILE A 117 -10.31 4.31 7.46
C ILE A 117 -11.75 4.02 7.87
N THR A 118 -12.02 3.84 9.16
CA THR A 118 -13.40 3.81 9.66
C THR A 118 -13.71 5.07 10.48
N ASP A 119 -14.99 5.32 10.72
CA ASP A 119 -15.44 6.34 11.68
C ASP A 119 -15.15 5.98 13.15
N GLY A 120 -14.61 4.80 13.43
CA GLY A 120 -14.25 4.32 14.76
C GLY A 120 -15.44 4.19 15.71
N SER A 121 -16.67 4.15 15.18
CA SER A 121 -17.90 4.19 15.97
C SER A 121 -18.12 2.98 16.87
N VAL A 122 -17.41 1.87 16.62
CA VAL A 122 -17.50 0.64 17.43
C VAL A 122 -16.29 0.51 18.36
N LEU A 123 -15.07 0.62 17.81
CA LEU A 123 -13.82 0.57 18.57
C LEU A 123 -12.76 1.37 17.84
N SER A 124 -11.97 2.16 18.57
CA SER A 124 -10.82 2.87 18.01
C SER A 124 -9.62 2.66 18.93
N LEU A 125 -8.51 2.17 18.38
CA LEU A 125 -7.27 2.01 19.12
C LEU A 125 -6.38 3.24 18.91
N PRO A 126 -5.86 3.85 19.99
CA PRO A 126 -4.84 4.88 19.87
C PRO A 126 -3.62 4.35 19.08
N ASN A 127 -3.17 5.11 18.09
CA ASN A 127 -2.04 4.75 17.20
C ASN A 127 -2.21 3.41 16.49
N GLY A 128 -3.46 2.95 16.30
CA GLY A 128 -3.78 1.72 15.59
C GLY A 128 -5.00 1.91 14.68
N GLY A 129 -5.67 0.79 14.42
CA GLY A 129 -6.83 0.69 13.57
C GLY A 129 -8.14 0.91 14.33
N SER A 130 -9.24 0.69 13.62
CA SER A 130 -10.57 0.89 14.17
C SER A 130 -11.62 -0.04 13.54
N ILE A 131 -12.71 -0.23 14.27
CA ILE A 131 -13.94 -0.89 13.81
C ILE A 131 -15.02 0.18 13.69
N GLY A 132 -15.67 0.24 12.53
CA GLY A 132 -16.69 1.25 12.26
C GLY A 132 -17.15 1.23 10.81
N LYS A 133 -17.83 2.29 10.38
CA LYS A 133 -18.24 2.45 8.98
C LYS A 133 -17.10 3.02 8.16
N ARG A 134 -16.91 2.49 6.94
CA ARG A 134 -15.88 2.96 6.02
C ARG A 134 -15.98 4.47 5.73
N ILE A 135 -14.81 5.10 5.69
CA ILE A 135 -14.58 6.43 5.14
C ILE A 135 -13.45 6.28 4.10
N ASP A 136 -13.83 6.31 2.83
CA ASP A 136 -12.91 6.13 1.71
C ASP A 136 -12.24 7.46 1.33
N GLY A 137 -10.96 7.39 0.96
CA GLY A 137 -10.15 8.53 0.55
C GLY A 137 -9.04 8.89 1.53
N PRO A 138 -9.30 9.05 2.84
CA PRO A 138 -8.23 9.34 3.80
C PRO A 138 -7.14 8.26 3.81
N ALA A 139 -5.89 8.68 4.01
CA ALA A 139 -4.80 7.75 4.23
C ALA A 139 -4.92 7.07 5.59
N ASN A 140 -4.65 5.77 5.64
CA ASN A 140 -4.50 5.05 6.88
C ASN A 140 -3.09 5.27 7.44
N HIS A 141 -2.92 6.37 8.18
CA HIS A 141 -1.63 6.76 8.76
C HIS A 141 -1.09 5.79 9.81
N ASN A 142 -1.93 4.90 10.35
CA ASN A 142 -1.55 3.97 11.42
C ASN A 142 -1.26 2.56 10.91
N ILE A 143 -1.41 2.29 9.60
CA ILE A 143 -1.14 0.95 9.07
C ILE A 143 0.35 0.62 9.15
N ASN A 144 0.67 -0.48 9.81
CA ASN A 144 2.04 -0.98 9.91
C ASN A 144 2.27 -2.05 8.86
N LEU A 145 2.43 -1.62 7.60
CA LEU A 145 2.61 -2.52 6.45
C LEU A 145 3.86 -3.39 6.61
N GLY A 146 4.96 -2.85 7.11
CA GLY A 146 6.17 -3.61 7.38
C GLY A 146 5.92 -4.80 8.32
N SER A 147 5.29 -4.58 9.47
CA SER A 147 4.97 -5.69 10.40
C SER A 147 3.90 -6.65 9.86
N ILE A 148 2.95 -6.16 9.04
CA ILE A 148 1.99 -7.02 8.33
C ILE A 148 2.73 -7.92 7.35
N PHE A 149 3.66 -7.38 6.56
CA PHE A 149 4.46 -8.15 5.61
C PHE A 149 5.38 -9.16 6.30
N ALA A 150 6.00 -8.79 7.42
CA ALA A 150 6.82 -9.68 8.25
C ALA A 150 6.02 -10.84 8.89
N THR A 151 4.68 -10.80 8.84
CA THR A 151 3.83 -11.91 9.29
C THR A 151 3.65 -12.97 8.20
N ALA A 152 3.98 -12.65 6.94
CA ALA A 152 3.83 -13.57 5.82
C ALA A 152 4.79 -14.75 5.92
N SER A 153 4.45 -15.89 5.29
CA SER A 153 5.32 -17.08 5.28
C SER A 153 6.34 -17.09 4.13
N ASN A 154 6.36 -16.04 3.30
CA ASN A 154 7.32 -15.84 2.23
C ASN A 154 7.50 -14.33 1.96
N SER A 155 7.97 -13.59 2.96
CA SER A 155 8.18 -12.14 2.86
C SER A 155 9.26 -11.78 1.85
N ARG A 156 10.17 -12.71 1.51
CA ARG A 156 11.15 -12.55 0.41
C ARG A 156 10.49 -12.33 -0.95
N ALA A 157 9.23 -12.69 -1.15
CA ALA A 157 8.50 -12.38 -2.39
C ALA A 157 8.31 -10.88 -2.63
N LEU A 158 8.60 -10.02 -1.65
CA LEU A 158 8.56 -8.55 -1.77
C LEU A 158 9.90 -7.91 -2.17
N TYR A 159 10.92 -8.74 -2.47
CA TYR A 159 12.31 -8.35 -2.72
C TYR A 159 12.51 -7.08 -3.58
N PRO A 160 11.81 -6.90 -4.73
CA PRO A 160 11.97 -5.70 -5.56
C PRO A 160 11.70 -4.36 -4.87
N THR A 161 10.90 -4.36 -3.80
CA THR A 161 10.52 -3.16 -3.01
C THR A 161 11.26 -3.05 -1.67
N LEU A 162 12.28 -3.87 -1.45
CA LEU A 162 13.07 -3.83 -0.22
C LEU A 162 14.34 -2.97 -0.39
N GLN A 163 15.00 -2.67 0.72
CA GLN A 163 16.32 -2.09 0.70
C GLN A 163 17.35 -3.16 0.34
N LEU A 164 18.04 -3.00 -0.79
CA LEU A 164 18.93 -4.00 -1.35
C LEU A 164 20.41 -3.57 -1.31
N ALA A 165 21.30 -4.56 -1.27
CA ALA A 165 22.75 -4.40 -1.40
C ALA A 165 23.22 -5.14 -2.67
N LEU A 166 23.06 -4.49 -3.82
CA LEU A 166 23.31 -5.07 -5.13
C LEU A 166 24.81 -5.05 -5.51
N THR A 167 25.26 -6.07 -6.22
CA THR A 167 26.61 -6.18 -6.80
C THR A 167 26.87 -5.04 -7.80
N ALA A 168 25.89 -4.70 -8.63
CA ALA A 168 25.93 -3.58 -9.57
C ALA A 168 26.20 -2.25 -8.86
N ASN A 169 25.76 -2.13 -7.60
CA ASN A 169 25.98 -0.96 -6.75
C ASN A 169 27.18 -1.12 -5.81
N LYS A 170 28.00 -2.15 -5.99
CA LYS A 170 29.17 -2.48 -5.15
C LYS A 170 28.80 -2.65 -3.67
N GLY A 171 27.62 -3.24 -3.41
CA GLY A 171 27.08 -3.47 -2.06
C GLY A 171 26.63 -2.19 -1.33
N LYS A 172 26.58 -1.04 -2.01
CA LYS A 172 26.06 0.20 -1.42
C LYS A 172 24.53 0.18 -1.42
N THR A 173 23.95 0.80 -0.41
CA THR A 173 22.51 0.92 -0.19
C THR A 173 22.17 2.34 0.26
N LEU A 174 20.93 2.78 0.02
CA LEU A 174 20.48 4.16 0.29
C LEU A 174 19.38 4.29 1.34
N GLY A 175 18.64 3.21 1.62
CA GLY A 175 17.52 3.24 2.55
C GLY A 175 17.93 3.42 4.02
N ARG A 176 16.93 3.29 4.90
CA ARG A 176 17.05 3.60 6.34
C ARG A 176 17.87 2.58 7.13
N ALA A 177 17.96 1.35 6.66
CA ALA A 177 18.74 0.30 7.31
C ALA A 177 20.25 0.49 7.09
N PRO A 178 21.10 0.08 8.04
CA PRO A 178 22.56 0.21 7.91
C PRO A 178 23.15 -0.68 6.80
N THR A 179 22.43 -1.74 6.41
CA THR A 179 22.82 -2.70 5.39
C THR A 179 21.61 -3.07 4.54
N GLY A 180 21.82 -3.29 3.24
CA GLY A 180 20.77 -3.81 2.37
C GLY A 180 20.71 -5.34 2.37
N LEU A 181 19.55 -5.87 2.01
CA LEU A 181 19.29 -7.28 1.81
C LEU A 181 19.87 -7.75 0.46
N THR A 182 20.14 -9.04 0.33
CA THR A 182 20.63 -9.67 -0.91
C THR A 182 19.69 -10.79 -1.33
N GLU A 183 19.94 -11.39 -2.50
CA GLU A 183 19.14 -12.52 -2.96
C GLU A 183 19.21 -13.74 -2.04
N ASP A 184 20.27 -13.82 -1.23
CA ASP A 184 20.54 -14.90 -0.28
C ASP A 184 19.98 -14.61 1.13
N SER A 185 19.47 -13.40 1.40
CA SER A 185 18.85 -13.07 2.67
C SER A 185 17.73 -14.03 3.03
N THR A 186 17.74 -14.51 4.27
CA THR A 186 16.75 -15.43 4.83
C THR A 186 15.42 -14.72 5.10
N GLU A 187 14.33 -15.48 5.24
CA GLU A 187 13.03 -14.94 5.68
C GLU A 187 13.17 -14.14 6.98
N ALA A 188 13.92 -14.67 7.96
CA ALA A 188 14.12 -14.00 9.24
C ALA A 188 14.85 -12.64 9.12
N GLU A 189 15.78 -12.50 8.17
CA GLU A 189 16.45 -11.22 7.92
C GLU A 189 15.51 -10.22 7.23
N VAL A 190 14.69 -10.68 6.28
CA VAL A 190 13.67 -9.86 5.62
C VAL A 190 12.59 -9.43 6.63
N ASP A 191 12.11 -10.33 7.48
CA ASP A 191 11.13 -10.04 8.52
C ASP A 191 11.69 -9.07 9.56
N ALA A 192 12.96 -9.20 9.94
CA ALA A 192 13.64 -8.28 10.85
C ALA A 192 13.78 -6.88 10.24
N TYR A 193 14.05 -6.78 8.95
CA TYR A 193 14.05 -5.50 8.23
C TYR A 193 12.64 -4.87 8.24
N LEU A 194 11.63 -5.64 7.80
CA LEU A 194 10.25 -5.17 7.64
C LEU A 194 9.58 -4.80 8.96
N SER A 195 9.84 -5.54 10.05
CA SER A 195 9.23 -5.30 11.36
C SER A 195 9.90 -4.18 12.16
N ASN A 196 11.06 -3.66 11.71
CA ASN A 196 11.73 -2.57 12.40
C ASN A 196 11.14 -1.20 11.95
N PRO A 197 10.46 -0.45 12.84
CA PRO A 197 9.85 0.83 12.48
C PRO A 197 10.85 1.94 12.17
N GLU A 198 12.14 1.78 12.50
CA GLU A 198 13.19 2.70 12.07
C GLU A 198 13.55 2.49 10.59
N PHE A 199 13.39 1.26 10.09
CA PHE A 199 13.70 0.89 8.70
C PHE A 199 12.47 0.96 7.80
N TYR A 200 11.31 0.49 8.31
CA TYR A 200 10.02 0.52 7.62
C TYR A 200 8.95 1.17 8.52
N PRO A 201 8.81 2.51 8.49
CA PRO A 201 7.95 3.21 9.44
C PRO A 201 6.45 2.95 9.24
N VAL A 202 5.69 3.13 10.33
CA VAL A 202 4.22 3.05 10.32
C VAL A 202 3.62 4.12 9.41
N GLY A 203 2.56 3.76 8.69
CA GLY A 203 1.86 4.64 7.76
C GLY A 203 2.56 4.82 6.42
N MET A 204 3.58 4.00 6.13
CA MET A 204 4.38 4.10 4.92
C MET A 204 4.33 2.82 4.07
N PHE A 205 4.58 2.97 2.77
CA PHE A 205 4.73 1.91 1.79
C PHE A 205 5.80 2.30 0.76
N ASP A 206 6.64 1.37 0.34
CA ASP A 206 7.58 1.62 -0.76
C ASP A 206 6.87 1.41 -2.09
N ASP A 207 6.66 2.50 -2.83
CA ASP A 207 5.97 2.54 -4.11
C ASP A 207 6.92 2.44 -5.31
N THR A 208 8.17 2.03 -5.10
CA THR A 208 9.20 1.93 -6.14
C THR A 208 9.88 0.56 -6.17
N PHE A 209 10.42 0.18 -7.34
CA PHE A 209 11.08 -1.12 -7.56
C PHE A 209 12.59 -0.96 -7.78
N ASP A 210 13.22 -0.03 -7.07
CA ASP A 210 14.59 0.41 -7.34
C ASP A 210 15.63 -0.20 -6.39
N GLY A 211 15.19 -0.97 -5.39
CA GLY A 211 16.04 -1.58 -4.38
C GLY A 211 16.61 -0.59 -3.35
N ASN A 212 16.10 0.63 -3.28
CA ASN A 212 16.54 1.60 -2.27
C ASN A 212 15.91 1.33 -0.90
N GLY A 213 14.68 0.83 -0.85
CA GLY A 213 13.93 0.64 0.39
C GLY A 213 13.61 1.99 1.04
N ASP A 214 12.91 2.83 0.29
CA ASP A 214 12.51 4.17 0.70
C ASP A 214 10.98 4.24 0.84
N PRO A 215 10.41 3.67 1.92
CA PRO A 215 8.98 3.67 2.11
C PRO A 215 8.47 5.10 2.29
N MET A 216 7.50 5.47 1.46
CA MET A 216 6.87 6.78 1.44
C MET A 216 5.61 6.78 2.28
N HIS A 217 5.32 7.92 2.90
CA HIS A 217 4.09 8.09 3.66
C HIS A 217 2.85 7.94 2.76
N ASN A 218 1.92 7.06 3.15
CA ASN A 218 0.68 6.80 2.42
C ASN A 218 -0.08 8.11 2.16
N THR A 219 -0.30 8.44 0.90
CA THR A 219 -0.99 9.67 0.51
C THR A 219 -2.51 9.48 0.55
N PRO A 220 -3.28 10.56 0.77
CA PRO A 220 -4.73 10.49 0.63
C PRO A 220 -5.13 10.27 -0.83
N PHE A 221 -6.20 9.50 -1.05
CA PHE A 221 -6.73 9.14 -2.37
C PHE A 221 -8.16 9.64 -2.58
N PHE A 222 -8.39 10.93 -2.26
CA PHE A 222 -9.59 11.70 -2.59
C PHE A 222 -9.21 12.91 -3.44
N ARG A 223 -10.19 13.57 -4.08
CA ARG A 223 -9.98 14.78 -4.91
C ARG A 223 -8.77 14.70 -5.84
N GLN A 224 -8.63 13.55 -6.50
CA GLN A 224 -7.49 13.31 -7.39
C GLN A 224 -7.50 14.21 -8.64
N ASP A 225 -8.59 14.94 -8.88
CA ASP A 225 -8.67 16.03 -9.86
C ASP A 225 -7.71 17.19 -9.55
N LEU A 226 -7.21 17.29 -8.33
CA LEU A 226 -6.30 18.34 -7.87
C LEU A 226 -4.85 17.87 -7.64
N ALA A 227 -4.57 16.58 -7.83
CA ALA A 227 -3.37 15.93 -7.29
C ALA A 227 -2.28 15.63 -8.33
N ALA A 228 -2.48 15.96 -9.60
CA ALA A 228 -1.50 15.68 -10.65
C ALA A 228 -0.21 16.53 -10.50
N PRO A 229 0.97 16.00 -10.88
CA PRO A 229 1.22 14.63 -11.36
C PRO A 229 1.17 13.57 -10.23
N PHE A 230 1.07 12.30 -10.60
CA PHE A 230 0.87 11.16 -9.69
C PHE A 230 2.15 10.33 -9.52
N GLY A 231 2.21 9.56 -8.43
CA GLY A 231 3.42 8.92 -7.90
C GLY A 231 4.12 9.80 -6.87
N SER A 232 4.80 9.23 -5.90
CA SER A 232 5.50 10.00 -4.84
C SER A 232 6.58 10.93 -5.42
N GLU A 233 7.15 10.52 -6.54
CA GLU A 233 8.13 11.26 -7.36
C GLU A 233 7.51 12.03 -8.54
N GLY A 234 6.20 11.93 -8.74
CA GLY A 234 5.45 12.66 -9.76
C GLY A 234 5.74 12.22 -11.20
N MET A 235 6.08 10.94 -11.44
CA MET A 235 6.50 10.49 -12.78
C MET A 235 5.34 10.31 -13.79
N ILE A 236 4.08 10.22 -13.31
CA ILE A 236 2.93 9.89 -14.15
C ILE A 236 1.96 11.07 -14.27
N ALA A 237 1.67 11.51 -15.51
CA ALA A 237 0.77 12.64 -15.73
C ALA A 237 -0.72 12.29 -15.59
N ARG A 238 -1.11 11.03 -15.86
CA ARG A 238 -2.51 10.59 -15.87
C ARG A 238 -2.86 9.59 -14.76
N LEU A 239 -3.99 9.80 -14.11
CA LEU A 239 -4.41 9.01 -12.95
C LEU A 239 -4.66 7.52 -13.27
N ASP A 240 -5.25 7.21 -14.43
CA ASP A 240 -5.48 5.83 -14.85
C ASP A 240 -4.16 5.10 -15.17
N ASN A 241 -3.18 5.82 -15.71
CA ASN A 241 -1.83 5.30 -15.95
C ASN A 241 -1.12 4.99 -14.63
N PHE A 242 -1.24 5.89 -13.65
CA PHE A 242 -0.68 5.67 -12.32
C PHE A 242 -1.34 4.48 -11.65
N SER A 243 -2.67 4.41 -11.68
CA SER A 243 -3.42 3.29 -11.13
C SER A 243 -3.05 1.96 -11.82
N ASN A 244 -2.79 1.99 -13.13
CA ASN A 244 -2.29 0.81 -13.86
C ASN A 244 -0.91 0.37 -13.33
N LEU A 245 0.02 1.30 -13.10
CA LEU A 245 1.32 0.97 -12.50
C LEU A 245 1.17 0.36 -11.10
N VAL A 246 0.25 0.89 -10.27
CA VAL A 246 -0.04 0.32 -8.95
C VAL A 246 -0.53 -1.13 -9.07
N PHE A 247 -1.53 -1.41 -9.91
CA PHE A 247 -2.06 -2.77 -10.04
C PHE A 247 -1.08 -3.74 -10.70
N THR A 248 -0.37 -3.29 -11.73
CA THR A 248 0.52 -4.16 -12.50
C THR A 248 1.89 -4.33 -11.87
N GLY A 249 2.34 -3.42 -11.01
CA GLY A 249 3.67 -3.50 -10.38
C GLY A 249 3.61 -3.66 -8.87
N LEU A 250 2.89 -2.78 -8.15
CA LEU A 250 2.94 -2.74 -6.69
C LEU A 250 2.12 -3.85 -6.03
N PHE A 251 0.90 -4.08 -6.53
CA PHE A 251 0.06 -5.16 -6.03
C PHE A 251 0.41 -6.53 -6.59
N ASP A 252 1.24 -6.61 -7.65
CA ASP A 252 1.83 -7.85 -8.13
C ASP A 252 3.21 -7.59 -8.73
N GLN A 253 4.25 -7.78 -7.90
CA GLN A 253 5.63 -7.50 -8.30
C GLN A 253 6.16 -8.53 -9.30
N THR A 254 5.53 -9.70 -9.45
CA THR A 254 6.00 -10.77 -10.34
C THR A 254 5.97 -10.38 -11.83
N THR A 255 5.21 -9.35 -12.19
CA THR A 255 5.23 -8.72 -13.51
C THR A 255 6.60 -8.14 -13.88
N LEU A 256 7.43 -7.77 -12.89
CA LEU A 256 8.80 -7.29 -13.10
C LEU A 256 9.70 -8.35 -13.76
N THR A 257 9.33 -9.64 -13.70
CA THR A 257 10.06 -10.71 -14.34
C THR A 257 9.78 -10.84 -15.85
N THR A 258 8.70 -10.23 -16.33
CA THR A 258 8.29 -10.25 -17.75
C THR A 258 9.27 -9.45 -18.60
N PRO A 259 9.30 -9.62 -19.94
CA PRO A 259 10.15 -8.80 -20.81
C PRO A 259 9.93 -7.29 -20.63
N GLY A 260 8.67 -6.86 -20.47
CA GLY A 260 8.33 -5.45 -20.24
C GLY A 260 8.78 -4.95 -18.87
N GLY A 261 8.53 -5.73 -17.81
CA GLY A 261 9.01 -5.42 -16.46
C GLY A 261 10.54 -5.33 -16.35
N ARG A 262 11.27 -6.25 -16.99
CA ARG A 262 12.74 -6.21 -17.06
C ARG A 262 13.24 -4.98 -17.80
N ALA A 263 12.64 -4.65 -18.93
CA ALA A 263 12.98 -3.43 -19.67
C ALA A 263 12.73 -2.17 -18.83
N PHE A 264 11.64 -2.15 -18.05
CA PHE A 264 11.32 -1.08 -17.12
C PHE A 264 12.37 -0.93 -16.02
N LEU A 265 12.71 -2.00 -15.31
CA LEU A 265 13.76 -1.98 -14.28
C LEU A 265 15.11 -1.54 -14.85
N ARG A 266 15.49 -2.04 -16.03
CA ARG A 266 16.72 -1.62 -16.71
C ARG A 266 16.69 -0.15 -17.09
N LYS A 267 15.55 0.40 -17.51
CA LYS A 267 15.41 1.84 -17.79
C LYS A 267 15.64 2.66 -16.51
N LEU A 268 15.16 2.20 -15.37
CA LEU A 268 15.28 2.92 -14.09
C LEU A 268 16.67 2.81 -13.45
N GLY A 269 17.28 1.63 -13.48
CA GLY A 269 18.47 1.29 -12.69
C GLY A 269 19.64 0.69 -13.48
N GLY A 270 19.54 0.58 -14.81
CA GLY A 270 20.58 -0.03 -15.64
C GLY A 270 20.92 -1.46 -15.20
N ALA A 271 22.20 -1.70 -14.92
CA ALA A 271 22.67 -3.01 -14.44
C ALA A 271 22.07 -3.42 -13.09
N ALA A 272 21.76 -2.46 -12.20
CA ALA A 272 21.07 -2.76 -10.95
C ALA A 272 19.64 -3.27 -11.19
N GLY A 273 18.94 -2.69 -12.17
CA GLY A 273 17.61 -3.17 -12.57
C GLY A 273 17.63 -4.58 -13.17
N ASP A 274 18.65 -4.89 -13.98
CA ASP A 274 18.87 -6.24 -14.51
C ASP A 274 19.15 -7.26 -13.38
N GLU A 275 19.94 -6.88 -12.37
CA GLU A 275 20.26 -7.68 -11.19
C GLU A 275 19.01 -7.94 -10.33
N ILE A 276 18.25 -6.90 -9.97
CA ILE A 276 16.99 -7.03 -9.21
C ILE A 276 16.06 -8.05 -9.87
N ALA A 277 15.85 -7.95 -11.18
CA ALA A 277 14.99 -8.88 -11.91
C ALA A 277 15.55 -10.32 -11.99
N GLY A 278 16.87 -10.46 -12.01
CA GLY A 278 17.54 -11.76 -11.97
C GLY A 278 17.38 -12.43 -10.60
N ASP A 279 17.71 -11.71 -9.54
CA ASP A 279 17.61 -12.14 -8.16
C ASP A 279 16.19 -12.48 -7.76
N TYR A 280 15.24 -11.66 -8.16
CA TYR A 280 13.85 -11.91 -7.85
C TYR A 280 13.36 -13.24 -8.46
N VAL A 281 13.78 -13.57 -9.70
CA VAL A 281 13.47 -14.90 -10.27
C VAL A 281 14.13 -16.03 -9.48
N LYS A 282 15.37 -15.87 -9.00
CA LYS A 282 16.02 -16.87 -8.13
C LYS A 282 15.21 -17.08 -6.85
N ILE A 283 14.76 -16.00 -6.21
CA ILE A 283 13.97 -16.04 -4.97
C ILE A 283 12.63 -16.73 -5.20
N LEU A 284 11.89 -16.35 -6.24
CA LEU A 284 10.61 -16.99 -6.57
C LEU A 284 10.78 -18.50 -6.80
N ALA A 285 11.85 -18.91 -7.51
CA ALA A 285 12.17 -20.32 -7.71
C ALA A 285 12.56 -21.03 -6.39
N ALA A 286 13.44 -20.43 -5.59
CA ALA A 286 13.91 -20.98 -4.32
C ALA A 286 12.78 -21.14 -3.28
N THR A 287 11.75 -20.29 -3.38
CA THR A 287 10.58 -20.31 -2.49
C THR A 287 9.40 -21.08 -3.08
N ASN A 288 9.57 -21.72 -4.25
CA ASN A 288 8.55 -22.52 -4.96
C ASN A 288 7.31 -21.72 -5.42
N VAL A 289 7.47 -20.45 -5.76
CA VAL A 289 6.41 -19.66 -6.39
C VAL A 289 6.32 -20.01 -7.87
N THR A 290 5.12 -20.32 -8.35
CA THR A 290 4.86 -20.72 -9.75
C THR A 290 3.58 -20.07 -10.26
N GLY A 291 3.35 -20.12 -11.57
CA GLY A 291 2.11 -19.61 -12.18
C GLY A 291 1.99 -18.08 -12.28
N TYR A 292 3.11 -17.36 -12.14
CA TYR A 292 3.18 -15.91 -12.21
C TYR A 292 3.44 -15.39 -13.65
N PRO A 293 3.06 -14.14 -14.00
CA PRO A 293 2.40 -13.15 -13.14
C PRO A 293 0.94 -13.48 -12.81
N PHE A 294 0.45 -13.00 -11.66
CA PHE A 294 -0.88 -13.29 -11.14
C PHE A 294 -1.92 -12.27 -11.58
N VAL A 295 -1.49 -11.01 -11.76
CA VAL A 295 -2.36 -9.94 -12.23
C VAL A 295 -2.89 -10.26 -13.63
N LYS A 296 -4.21 -10.19 -13.78
CA LYS A 296 -4.97 -10.29 -15.01
C LYS A 296 -4.87 -8.98 -15.77
N ALA A 297 -3.87 -8.91 -16.65
CA ALA A 297 -3.61 -7.77 -17.52
C ALA A 297 -3.36 -8.23 -18.96
N SER A 298 -3.58 -7.33 -19.92
CA SER A 298 -3.28 -7.56 -21.34
C SER A 298 -1.93 -6.96 -21.72
N PRO A 299 -1.16 -7.59 -22.62
CA PRO A 299 0.02 -6.97 -23.20
C PRO A 299 -0.31 -5.62 -23.87
N HIS A 300 0.55 -4.63 -23.68
CA HIS A 300 0.42 -3.32 -24.31
C HIS A 300 1.29 -3.23 -25.57
N PRO A 301 0.82 -2.59 -26.66
CA PRO A 301 1.59 -2.46 -27.90
C PRO A 301 2.85 -1.59 -27.77
N GLN A 302 2.93 -0.75 -26.73
CA GLN A 302 4.08 0.11 -26.45
C GLN A 302 4.57 -0.10 -25.01
N PRO A 303 5.34 -1.15 -24.70
CA PRO A 303 5.93 -1.33 -23.37
C PRO A 303 6.86 -0.17 -23.00
N GLY A 304 6.82 0.28 -21.74
CA GLY A 304 7.64 1.38 -21.25
C GLY A 304 7.09 2.78 -21.55
N SER A 305 5.90 2.86 -22.16
CA SER A 305 5.09 4.08 -22.23
C SER A 305 4.51 4.42 -20.85
N GLU A 306 4.09 5.68 -20.65
CA GLU A 306 3.45 6.11 -19.39
C GLU A 306 2.21 5.26 -19.06
N ASP A 307 1.42 4.86 -20.06
CA ASP A 307 0.17 4.12 -19.87
C ASP A 307 0.36 2.61 -19.67
N ALA A 308 1.55 2.09 -19.97
CA ALA A 308 1.93 0.73 -19.60
C ALA A 308 3.44 0.63 -19.31
N PRO A 309 3.92 1.14 -18.16
CA PRO A 309 5.35 1.16 -17.85
C PRO A 309 5.98 -0.23 -17.88
N LEU A 310 5.29 -1.24 -17.34
CA LEU A 310 5.72 -2.65 -17.35
C LEU A 310 5.27 -3.41 -18.62
N GLY A 311 4.67 -2.72 -19.60
CA GLY A 311 4.15 -3.33 -20.83
C GLY A 311 2.86 -4.12 -20.67
N LEU A 312 2.16 -3.93 -19.56
CA LEU A 312 0.89 -4.56 -19.25
C LEU A 312 -0.15 -3.49 -18.91
N ARG A 313 -1.41 -3.74 -19.26
CA ARG A 313 -2.54 -2.90 -18.87
C ARG A 313 -3.71 -3.72 -18.36
N VAL A 314 -4.22 -3.39 -17.17
CA VAL A 314 -5.46 -3.98 -16.63
C VAL A 314 -6.69 -3.44 -17.37
N ASP A 315 -7.89 -3.89 -17.01
CA ASP A 315 -9.14 -3.41 -17.64
C ASP A 315 -9.24 -1.88 -17.59
N ASN A 316 -9.21 -1.26 -18.77
CA ASN A 316 -9.19 0.19 -18.89
C ASN A 316 -10.48 0.84 -18.41
N GLN A 317 -11.63 0.20 -18.60
CA GLN A 317 -12.90 0.76 -18.15
C GLN A 317 -12.92 0.82 -16.63
N LYS A 318 -12.45 -0.23 -15.95
CA LYS A 318 -12.33 -0.22 -14.48
C LYS A 318 -11.37 0.84 -13.96
N LEU A 319 -10.28 1.14 -14.67
CA LEU A 319 -9.39 2.26 -14.32
C LEU A 319 -10.11 3.61 -14.44
N LEU A 320 -10.92 3.82 -15.49
CA LEU A 320 -11.70 5.04 -15.65
C LEU A 320 -12.82 5.15 -14.60
N ASP A 321 -13.46 4.03 -14.24
CA ASP A 321 -14.45 3.99 -13.16
C ASP A 321 -13.81 4.32 -11.80
N LEU A 322 -12.58 3.84 -11.56
CA LEU A 322 -11.79 4.19 -10.39
C LEU A 322 -11.50 5.69 -10.37
N ASN A 323 -11.05 6.28 -11.49
CA ASN A 323 -10.81 7.72 -11.60
C ASN A 323 -12.05 8.52 -11.22
N ALA A 324 -13.20 8.19 -11.81
CA ALA A 324 -14.47 8.86 -11.51
C ALA A 324 -14.81 8.79 -10.01
N TYR A 325 -14.56 7.62 -9.40
CA TYR A 325 -14.80 7.44 -7.97
C TYR A 325 -13.88 8.31 -7.10
N VAL A 326 -12.56 8.24 -7.27
CA VAL A 326 -11.62 8.95 -6.39
C VAL A 326 -11.61 10.47 -6.61
N VAL A 327 -12.01 10.94 -7.80
CA VAL A 327 -12.30 12.35 -8.06
C VAL A 327 -13.55 12.82 -7.31
N SER A 328 -14.56 11.94 -7.19
CA SER A 328 -15.81 12.27 -6.48
C SER A 328 -15.68 12.28 -4.96
N LEU A 329 -14.65 11.63 -4.40
CA LEU A 329 -14.43 11.57 -2.96
C LEU A 329 -14.08 12.96 -2.41
N PRO A 330 -14.83 13.47 -1.41
CA PRO A 330 -14.56 14.77 -0.82
C PRO A 330 -13.34 14.73 0.10
N ALA A 331 -12.65 15.86 0.22
CA ALA A 331 -11.68 16.04 1.28
C ALA A 331 -12.36 15.92 2.67
N PRO A 332 -11.69 15.35 3.69
CA PRO A 332 -12.19 15.30 5.05
C PRO A 332 -12.57 16.68 5.57
N ARG A 333 -13.57 16.74 6.45
CA ARG A 333 -13.95 18.00 7.10
C ARG A 333 -12.82 18.45 8.00
N GLY A 334 -12.36 19.69 7.83
CA GLY A 334 -11.41 20.33 8.74
C GLY A 334 -11.97 20.50 10.15
N ASP A 335 -11.06 20.72 11.10
CA ASP A 335 -11.38 20.94 12.51
C ASP A 335 -12.32 22.14 12.71
N ARG A 336 -13.26 22.01 13.66
CA ARG A 336 -14.25 23.01 14.05
C ARG A 336 -14.19 23.38 15.53
N GLY A 337 -13.15 22.96 16.26
CA GLY A 337 -12.96 23.21 17.68
C GLY A 337 -12.74 24.68 18.04
N ASP A 338 -11.50 25.08 18.29
CA ASP A 338 -11.16 26.44 18.71
C ASP A 338 -11.11 27.42 17.52
N SER A 339 -12.20 28.16 17.32
CA SER A 339 -12.32 29.14 16.24
C SER A 339 -11.25 30.24 16.27
N LYS A 340 -10.76 30.65 17.46
CA LYS A 340 -9.70 31.65 17.58
C LYS A 340 -8.37 31.06 17.16
N ALA A 341 -8.07 29.83 17.56
CA ALA A 341 -6.86 29.13 17.11
C ALA A 341 -6.88 28.91 15.59
N LEU A 342 -8.02 28.47 15.03
CA LEU A 342 -8.20 28.29 13.59
C LEU A 342 -7.99 29.60 12.82
N SER A 343 -8.50 30.73 13.33
CA SER A 343 -8.26 32.04 12.71
C SER A 343 -6.78 32.40 12.71
N ARG A 344 -6.10 32.28 13.86
CA ARG A 344 -4.66 32.57 13.97
C ARG A 344 -3.82 31.69 13.03
N GLY A 345 -4.13 30.40 12.95
CA GLY A 345 -3.45 29.47 12.04
C GLY A 345 -3.64 29.83 10.57
N ARG A 346 -4.87 30.23 10.19
CA ARG A 346 -5.17 30.69 8.83
C ARG A 346 -4.43 31.97 8.46
N ASP A 347 -4.34 32.92 9.38
CA ASP A 347 -3.60 34.16 9.15
C ASP A 347 -2.11 33.88 9.01
N MET A 348 -1.55 33.04 9.90
CA MET A 348 -0.15 32.59 9.82
C MET A 348 0.15 31.93 8.46
N PHE A 349 -0.71 31.04 7.98
CA PHE A 349 -0.55 30.37 6.68
C PHE A 349 -0.50 31.37 5.52
N ARG A 350 -1.30 32.43 5.58
CA ARG A 350 -1.34 33.48 4.55
C ARG A 350 -0.12 34.40 4.58
N THR A 351 0.39 34.70 5.77
CA THR A 351 1.44 35.72 5.93
C THR A 351 2.85 35.15 5.98
N SER A 352 3.02 33.85 6.25
CA SER A 352 4.34 33.21 6.41
C SER A 352 4.93 32.65 5.11
N GLY A 353 4.37 33.03 3.97
CA GLY A 353 4.83 32.55 2.67
C GLY A 353 4.32 31.15 2.29
N CYS A 354 3.49 30.47 3.09
CA CYS A 354 2.95 29.15 2.74
C CYS A 354 2.14 29.21 1.43
N THR A 355 1.46 30.32 1.18
CA THR A 355 0.69 30.56 -0.06
C THR A 355 1.53 30.82 -1.30
N THR A 356 2.86 30.82 -1.20
CA THR A 356 3.75 30.85 -2.38
C THR A 356 3.74 29.52 -3.12
N CYS A 357 3.52 28.41 -2.40
CA CYS A 357 3.53 27.05 -2.94
C CYS A 357 2.19 26.32 -2.70
N HIS A 358 1.42 26.69 -1.67
CA HIS A 358 0.14 26.06 -1.33
C HIS A 358 -1.06 26.98 -1.53
N ASN A 359 -2.28 26.42 -1.49
CA ASN A 359 -3.51 27.17 -1.65
C ASN A 359 -4.33 27.21 -0.34
N VAL A 360 -4.88 28.37 0.00
CA VAL A 360 -5.85 28.50 1.10
C VAL A 360 -7.20 27.87 0.75
N ASP A 361 -7.47 27.75 -0.55
CA ASP A 361 -8.65 27.12 -1.10
C ASP A 361 -8.31 25.68 -1.49
N GLN A 362 -8.67 24.73 -0.61
CA GLN A 362 -8.48 23.30 -0.83
C GLN A 362 -9.35 22.74 -1.98
N GLY A 363 -10.21 23.56 -2.57
CA GLY A 363 -10.96 23.23 -3.78
C GLY A 363 -10.17 23.42 -5.07
N LYS A 364 -8.99 24.04 -5.01
CA LYS A 364 -8.16 24.39 -6.18
C LYS A 364 -6.84 23.62 -6.20
N PRO A 365 -6.27 23.36 -7.39
CA PRO A 365 -4.93 22.81 -7.49
C PRO A 365 -3.91 23.73 -6.83
N VAL A 366 -2.82 23.15 -6.35
CA VAL A 366 -1.61 23.91 -6.03
C VAL A 366 -0.96 24.42 -7.33
N PRO A 367 -0.18 25.53 -7.29
CA PRO A 367 0.60 25.97 -8.44
C PRO A 367 1.48 24.84 -8.99
N ALA A 368 1.50 24.65 -10.31
CA ALA A 368 2.28 23.60 -10.99
C ALA A 368 3.81 23.90 -11.04
N GLY A 369 4.34 24.61 -10.05
CA GLY A 369 5.75 25.00 -9.99
C GLY A 369 6.60 23.94 -9.30
N ILE A 370 7.75 23.61 -9.87
CA ILE A 370 8.78 22.81 -9.19
C ILE A 370 9.61 23.76 -8.32
N VAL A 371 9.63 23.50 -7.02
CA VAL A 371 10.46 24.26 -6.08
C VAL A 371 11.82 23.58 -5.96
N PRO A 372 12.95 24.29 -6.12
CA PRO A 372 14.26 23.69 -5.95
C PRO A 372 14.42 23.08 -4.54
N MET A 373 15.03 21.89 -4.45
CA MET A 373 15.22 21.20 -3.17
C MET A 373 15.93 22.08 -2.12
N LYS A 374 16.97 22.83 -2.53
CA LYS A 374 17.69 23.79 -1.68
C LYS A 374 16.82 24.91 -1.09
N THR A 375 15.66 25.19 -1.71
CA THR A 375 14.68 26.15 -1.20
C THR A 375 13.79 25.50 -0.14
N ILE A 376 13.41 24.23 -0.34
CA ILE A 376 12.59 23.47 0.61
C ILE A 376 13.41 23.05 1.84
N PHE A 377 14.65 22.61 1.63
CA PHE A 377 15.61 22.22 2.67
C PHE A 377 16.88 23.08 2.57
N PRO A 378 16.87 24.30 3.13
CA PRO A 378 18.06 25.14 3.15
C PRO A 378 19.25 24.43 3.80
N GLY A 379 20.37 24.36 3.07
CA GLY A 379 21.58 23.66 3.50
C GLY A 379 21.71 22.23 2.95
N ASP A 380 20.64 21.68 2.38
CA ASP A 380 20.73 20.46 1.59
C ASP A 380 21.37 20.75 0.22
N ASN A 381 22.37 19.95 -0.13
CA ASN A 381 23.17 20.08 -1.34
C ASN A 381 23.18 18.72 -2.08
N PRO A 382 22.05 18.31 -2.67
CA PRO A 382 21.96 17.02 -3.33
C PRO A 382 22.93 16.98 -4.53
N VAL A 383 23.63 15.86 -4.66
CA VAL A 383 24.47 15.58 -5.83
C VAL A 383 23.60 14.88 -6.86
N VAL A 384 23.50 15.45 -8.06
CA VAL A 384 22.82 14.78 -9.17
C VAL A 384 23.68 13.59 -9.60
N LEU A 385 23.16 12.38 -9.37
CA LEU A 385 23.83 11.14 -9.75
C LEU A 385 23.49 10.74 -11.19
N ALA A 386 22.28 11.06 -11.65
CA ALA A 386 21.80 10.82 -13.01
C ALA A 386 20.61 11.73 -13.35
N GLU A 387 20.43 12.05 -14.64
CA GLU A 387 19.22 12.71 -15.16
C GLU A 387 18.31 11.68 -15.85
N ARG A 388 17.00 11.79 -15.66
CA ARG A 388 15.96 10.95 -16.31
C ARG A 388 15.09 11.82 -17.23
N MET A 389 14.54 11.24 -18.31
CA MET A 389 13.70 11.97 -19.27
C MET A 389 12.20 11.71 -19.04
N PRO A 390 11.39 12.68 -18.59
CA PRO A 390 9.95 12.47 -18.35
C PRO A 390 9.11 12.27 -19.63
N PRO A 391 7.91 11.65 -19.56
CA PRO A 391 7.41 10.83 -18.45
C PRO A 391 8.10 9.45 -18.46
N LEU A 392 8.57 9.02 -17.29
CA LEU A 392 9.62 8.01 -17.03
C LEU A 392 11.06 8.41 -17.33
#